data_AF-A0AAV0VMM0-F1
#
_entry.id   AF-A0AAV0VMM0-F1
#
_cell.length_a   1.000
_cell.length_b   1.000
_cell.length_c   1.000
_cell.angle_alpha   90.00
_cell.angle_beta   90.00
_cell.angle_gamma   90.00
#
_symmetry.space_group_name_H-M   'P 1'
#
loop_
_entity.id
_entity.type
_entity.pdbx_description
1 polymer ?
#
loop_
_entity_poly.entity_id
_entity_poly.type
_entity_poly.pdbx_seq_one_letter_code
_entity_poly.pdbx_strand_id
1 'polypeptide(L)'
;MRGRKTSVPHQVIIDAVILFKDRVIATDNDGVKHVVVGTNDVWMDISMHLNGRISKNALHLFVHNGRHGVKEALGLLPAIVQENTNQMKKPDELYCQTDSDLTDDSDNPDFLPKKEFVFTFSPSEWQQIQPQEVIYKASDKNRPMRSCRSYYVLPKGSWTPLLAEHFWEHTNLPCCISFKRAKVFTEGNVYICVIGRCSICCSHFKGIVKEKPSGNSRPTRQPVTYIAYQTSNESIQDLQMFINERMATESNVCCYKDCSGIKTLTPTLSNEHIVIEILYWNNDETTCSSEVGHLIEVQLCDIPQVLIYKDLTYELRGVVNYRRGNSKLRTSVGHYNAYCKRSGKQWELIDDLKKKAVSSKENTKVICEFVIYSI
;
A
#
# COMPACT_ATOMS: atom_id res chain seq x y z
N MET A 1 12.91 24.82 14.33
CA MET A 1 13.53 24.78 15.68
C MET A 1 15.05 24.68 15.51
N ARG A 2 15.84 25.56 16.13
CA ARG A 2 17.31 25.37 16.17
C ARG A 2 17.59 24.16 17.09
N GLY A 3 18.13 23.09 16.53
CA GLY A 3 18.52 21.90 17.28
C GLY A 3 19.46 22.26 18.44
N ARG A 4 19.52 21.42 19.47
CA ARG A 4 20.48 21.62 20.58
C ARG A 4 21.89 21.69 20.00
N LYS A 5 22.63 22.74 20.35
CA LYS A 5 24.07 22.82 20.04
C LYS A 5 24.78 21.63 20.66
N THR A 6 25.65 20.97 19.89
CA THR A 6 26.43 19.83 20.36
C THR A 6 27.33 20.26 21.52
N SER A 7 27.45 19.41 22.54
CA SER A 7 28.23 19.70 23.73
C SER A 7 29.73 19.73 23.45
N VAL A 8 30.21 19.08 22.39
CA VAL A 8 31.61 19.05 21.95
C VAL A 8 31.63 19.15 20.41
N PRO A 9 32.49 20.00 19.82
CA PRO A 9 32.67 20.03 18.36
C PRO A 9 33.20 18.69 17.83
N HIS A 10 32.70 18.24 16.68
CA HIS A 10 33.02 16.91 16.14
C HIS A 10 34.52 16.71 15.90
N GLN A 11 35.25 17.75 15.47
CA GLN A 11 36.70 17.67 15.24
C GLN A 11 37.46 17.30 16.53
N VAL A 12 37.08 17.89 17.67
CA VAL A 12 37.70 17.61 18.97
C VAL A 12 37.48 16.15 19.39
N ILE A 13 36.33 15.56 19.02
CA ILE A 13 36.05 14.14 19.27
C ILE A 13 36.94 13.27 18.37
N ILE A 14 37.08 13.62 17.09
CA ILE A 14 37.93 12.89 16.14
C ILE A 14 39.39 12.91 16.59
N ASP A 15 39.92 14.08 16.96
CA ASP A 15 41.30 14.23 17.41
C ASP A 15 41.57 13.40 18.67
N ALA A 16 40.64 13.42 19.63
CA ALA A 16 40.71 12.59 20.83
C ALA A 16 40.64 11.09 20.51
N VAL A 17 39.85 10.66 19.54
CA VAL A 17 39.77 9.25 19.13
C VAL A 17 41.06 8.81 18.41
N ILE A 18 41.64 9.66 17.56
CA ILE A 18 42.92 9.40 16.87
C ILE A 18 44.05 9.27 17.88
N LEU A 19 44.06 10.09 18.94
CA LEU A 19 45.06 10.00 20.01
C LEU A 19 45.09 8.61 20.69
N PHE A 20 43.94 7.92 20.75
CA PHE A 20 43.80 6.59 21.35
C PHE A 20 43.68 5.47 20.31
N LYS A 21 44.08 5.73 19.05
CA LYS A 21 43.86 4.85 17.89
C LYS A 21 44.24 3.39 18.14
N ASP A 22 45.41 3.13 18.72
CA ASP A 22 45.92 1.77 18.92
C ASP A 22 45.13 0.96 19.96
N ARG A 23 44.35 1.64 20.81
CA ARG A 23 43.46 1.02 21.79
C ARG A 23 42.01 0.96 21.31
N VAL A 24 41.66 1.80 20.33
CA VAL A 24 40.34 1.86 19.70
C VAL A 24 40.19 0.81 18.60
N ILE A 25 41.29 0.41 17.97
CA ILE A 25 41.31 -0.58 16.89
C ILE A 25 41.89 -1.90 17.42
N ALA A 26 41.14 -2.98 17.32
CA ALA A 26 41.65 -4.34 17.50
C ALA A 26 41.81 -5.02 16.13
N THR A 27 42.78 -5.93 16.04
CA THR A 27 42.97 -6.81 14.87
C THR A 27 42.63 -8.22 15.31
N ASP A 28 41.75 -8.90 14.60
CA ASP A 28 41.43 -10.30 14.87
C ASP A 28 42.52 -11.26 14.36
N ASN A 29 42.33 -12.55 14.61
CA ASN A 29 43.26 -13.60 14.19
C ASN A 29 43.38 -13.71 12.66
N ASP A 30 42.41 -13.18 11.92
CA ASP A 30 42.35 -13.17 10.45
C ASP A 30 42.97 -11.89 9.85
N GLY A 31 43.52 -11.00 10.69
CA GLY A 31 44.18 -9.76 10.27
C GLY A 31 43.23 -8.60 9.98
N VAL A 32 41.94 -8.75 10.29
CA VAL A 32 40.90 -7.73 10.04
C VAL A 32 40.84 -6.75 11.21
N LYS A 33 40.96 -5.46 10.87
CA LYS A 33 40.88 -4.35 11.84
C LYS A 33 39.43 -3.96 12.10
N HIS A 34 39.05 -3.93 13.38
CA HIS A 34 37.71 -3.53 13.82
C HIS A 34 37.78 -2.60 15.04
N VAL A 35 36.69 -1.85 15.25
CA VAL A 35 36.55 -0.97 16.43
C VAL A 35 36.25 -1.83 17.65
N VAL A 36 36.95 -1.59 18.77
CA VAL A 36 36.72 -2.33 20.01
C VAL A 36 35.31 -2.11 20.57
N VAL A 37 34.74 -3.15 21.18
CA VAL A 37 33.38 -3.13 21.73
C VAL A 37 33.17 -2.03 22.78
N GLY A 38 31.92 -1.56 22.92
CA GLY A 38 31.56 -0.44 23.81
C GLY A 38 31.80 -0.67 25.31
N THR A 39 32.06 -1.91 25.73
CA THR A 39 32.46 -2.24 27.11
C THR A 39 33.94 -2.01 27.39
N ASN A 40 34.78 -1.80 26.36
CA ASN A 40 36.21 -1.57 26.52
C ASN A 40 36.49 -0.25 27.27
N ASP A 41 37.45 -0.28 28.19
CA ASP A 41 37.78 0.87 29.05
C ASP A 41 38.37 2.06 28.30
N VAL A 42 38.88 1.87 27.07
CA VAL A 42 39.36 2.97 26.21
C VAL A 42 38.29 4.05 26.02
N TRP A 43 37.02 3.67 25.97
CA TRP A 43 35.92 4.63 25.79
C TRP A 43 35.71 5.50 27.04
N MET A 44 36.01 4.96 28.22
CA MET A 44 36.00 5.72 29.46
C MET A 44 37.18 6.71 29.49
N ASP A 45 38.36 6.27 29.07
CA ASP A 45 39.56 7.11 29.04
C ASP A 45 39.40 8.30 28.07
N ILE A 46 38.85 8.07 26.88
CA ILE A 46 38.54 9.14 25.92
C ILE A 46 37.46 10.09 26.48
N SER A 47 36.44 9.54 27.15
CA SER A 47 35.42 10.34 27.84
C SER A 47 36.04 11.25 28.90
N MET A 48 36.97 10.73 29.70
CA MET A 48 37.70 11.49 30.72
C MET A 48 38.59 12.56 30.09
N HIS A 49 39.28 12.23 29.00
CA HIS A 49 40.09 13.18 28.23
C HIS A 49 39.26 14.36 27.71
N LEU A 50 37.99 14.11 27.36
CA LEU A 50 37.02 15.12 26.94
C LEU A 50 36.24 15.75 28.12
N ASN A 51 36.77 15.64 29.35
CA ASN A 51 36.19 16.17 30.59
C ASN A 51 34.75 15.69 30.86
N GLY A 52 34.41 14.47 30.44
CA GLY A 52 33.08 13.88 30.61
C GLY A 52 31.96 14.55 29.82
N ARG A 53 32.28 15.44 28.86
CA ARG A 53 31.29 16.17 28.05
C ARG A 53 30.54 15.31 27.03
N ILE A 54 31.03 14.09 26.82
CA ILE A 54 30.42 13.02 26.02
C ILE A 54 30.58 11.71 26.79
N SER A 55 29.56 10.86 26.81
CA SER A 55 29.62 9.58 27.52
C SER A 55 30.40 8.54 26.72
N LYS A 56 31.00 7.56 27.42
CA LYS A 56 31.71 6.44 26.79
C LYS A 56 30.87 5.71 25.72
N ASN A 57 29.58 5.52 25.96
CA ASN A 57 28.67 4.88 25.00
C ASN A 57 28.44 5.77 23.77
N ALA A 58 28.31 7.08 23.96
CA ALA A 58 28.17 8.02 22.85
C ALA A 58 29.45 8.11 22.01
N LEU A 59 30.63 7.99 22.62
CA LEU A 59 31.92 7.90 21.93
C LEU A 59 32.05 6.62 21.11
N HIS A 60 31.75 5.47 21.71
CA HIS A 60 31.72 4.20 20.98
C HIS A 60 30.79 4.28 19.77
N LEU A 61 29.56 4.78 19.95
CA LEU A 61 28.60 4.95 18.84
C LEU A 61 29.07 5.97 17.79
N PHE A 62 29.78 7.02 18.20
CA PHE A 62 30.35 8.01 17.28
C PHE A 62 31.35 7.36 16.32
N VAL A 63 32.27 6.55 16.87
CA VAL A 63 33.32 5.87 16.10
C VAL A 63 32.80 4.67 15.33
N HIS A 64 32.01 3.81 15.99
CA HIS A 64 31.42 2.62 15.39
C HIS A 64 30.55 2.95 14.18
N ASN A 65 29.81 4.06 14.22
CA ASN A 65 28.96 4.50 13.10
C ASN A 65 29.70 5.33 12.05
N GLY A 66 31.01 5.54 12.19
CA GLY A 66 31.80 6.31 11.21
C GLY A 66 31.35 7.76 11.07
N ARG A 67 30.82 8.37 12.14
CA ARG A 67 30.31 9.74 12.05
C ARG A 67 31.45 10.70 11.70
N HIS A 68 31.16 11.64 10.79
CA HIS A 68 32.10 12.68 10.37
C HIS A 68 33.45 12.15 9.84
N GLY A 69 33.46 10.98 9.20
CA GLY A 69 34.67 10.45 8.56
C GLY A 69 35.71 9.86 9.52
N VAL A 70 35.32 9.53 10.75
CA VAL A 70 36.27 9.06 11.78
C VAL A 70 36.86 7.67 11.47
N LYS A 71 36.16 6.83 10.69
CA LYS A 71 36.69 5.50 10.30
C LYS A 71 37.82 5.61 9.27
N GLU A 72 37.71 6.57 8.37
CA GLU A 72 38.71 6.95 7.38
C GLU A 72 39.96 7.47 8.09
N ALA A 73 39.77 8.37 9.07
CA ALA A 73 40.87 8.88 9.89
C ALA A 73 41.56 7.78 10.72
N LEU A 74 40.81 6.74 11.12
CA LEU A 74 41.34 5.55 11.79
C LEU A 74 41.98 4.53 10.82
N GLY A 75 41.84 4.70 9.50
CA GLY A 75 42.38 3.79 8.49
C GLY A 75 41.62 2.46 8.41
N LEU A 76 40.30 2.48 8.66
CA LEU A 76 39.43 1.30 8.66
C LEU A 76 38.69 1.07 7.33
N LEU A 77 38.89 1.92 6.32
CA LEU A 77 38.29 1.78 4.98
C LEU A 77 39.40 1.69 3.91
N PRO A 78 39.21 0.91 2.82
CA PRO A 78 40.14 0.92 1.70
C PRO A 78 40.16 2.28 1.01
N ALA A 79 41.34 2.78 0.63
CA ALA A 79 41.48 4.00 -0.15
C ALA A 79 40.80 3.83 -1.52
N ILE A 80 39.62 4.42 -1.70
CA ILE A 80 38.96 4.49 -3.01
C ILE A 80 39.64 5.60 -3.81
N VAL A 81 40.25 5.21 -4.93
CA VAL A 81 40.76 6.09 -5.98
C VAL A 81 39.62 6.98 -6.47
N GLN A 82 39.82 8.30 -6.43
CA GLN A 82 38.88 9.27 -6.97
C GLN A 82 38.82 9.15 -8.50
N GLU A 83 37.68 8.70 -9.03
CA GLU A 83 37.29 9.05 -10.40
C GLU A 83 36.25 10.18 -10.36
N ASN A 84 36.62 11.27 -11.02
CA ASN A 84 35.79 12.42 -11.27
C ASN A 84 34.62 12.06 -12.17
N THR A 85 33.39 12.36 -11.77
CA THR A 85 32.33 12.65 -12.75
C THR A 85 31.37 13.71 -12.20
N ASN A 86 31.48 14.91 -12.77
CA ASN A 86 30.51 15.98 -12.67
C ASN A 86 29.19 15.53 -13.33
N GLN A 87 28.13 15.33 -12.56
CA GLN A 87 26.76 15.49 -13.06
C GLN A 87 25.86 16.13 -11.99
N MET A 88 25.23 17.24 -12.39
CA MET A 88 24.30 18.05 -11.60
C MET A 88 23.10 17.22 -11.13
N LYS A 89 22.87 17.17 -9.80
CA LYS A 89 21.60 16.70 -9.23
C LYS A 89 20.59 17.85 -9.16
N LYS A 90 19.36 17.55 -9.60
CA LYS A 90 18.15 18.38 -9.43
C LYS A 90 17.75 18.50 -7.93
N PRO A 91 16.98 19.52 -7.53
CA PRO A 91 16.77 19.85 -6.13
C PRO A 91 15.63 19.07 -5.44
N ASP A 92 15.94 18.69 -4.20
CA ASP A 92 15.10 18.42 -3.01
C ASP A 92 13.98 17.36 -3.05
N GLU A 93 14.31 16.15 -2.58
CA GLU A 93 13.44 15.37 -1.71
C GLU A 93 13.92 15.49 -0.25
N LEU A 94 13.07 16.08 0.59
CA LEU A 94 13.35 16.40 1.98
C LEU A 94 13.47 15.12 2.84
N TYR A 95 14.70 14.83 3.27
CA TYR A 95 15.05 13.76 4.20
C TYR A 95 14.34 13.95 5.55
N CYS A 96 13.44 13.04 5.94
CA CYS A 96 13.02 12.91 7.33
C CYS A 96 14.22 12.45 8.17
N GLN A 97 14.82 13.38 8.91
CA GLN A 97 15.94 13.12 9.80
C GLN A 97 15.60 12.04 10.84
N THR A 98 16.46 11.04 10.89
CA THR A 98 16.47 9.90 11.79
C THR A 98 17.10 10.26 13.14
N ASP A 99 16.32 10.21 14.21
CA ASP A 99 16.84 9.91 15.55
C ASP A 99 16.83 8.38 15.76
N SER A 100 18.06 7.86 15.98
CA SER A 100 18.53 6.64 16.74
C SER A 100 17.48 5.69 17.32
N ASP A 101 17.63 4.36 17.37
CA ASP A 101 18.71 3.40 17.10
C ASP A 101 18.09 1.98 16.95
N LEU A 102 18.92 1.04 16.44
CA LEU A 102 18.80 -0.43 16.45
C LEU A 102 17.96 -1.08 15.32
N THR A 103 18.61 -1.36 14.19
CA THR A 103 18.95 -2.74 13.79
C THR A 103 20.05 -2.70 12.75
N ASP A 104 21.05 -3.55 12.97
CA ASP A 104 22.08 -3.97 12.04
C ASP A 104 21.48 -4.36 10.68
N ASP A 105 21.95 -3.71 9.62
CA ASP A 105 21.93 -4.21 8.24
C ASP A 105 22.71 -3.26 7.36
N SER A 106 23.78 -3.80 6.76
CA SER A 106 24.73 -3.13 5.88
C SER A 106 24.19 -2.83 4.47
N ASP A 107 22.89 -2.94 4.23
CA ASP A 107 22.36 -2.86 2.87
C ASP A 107 21.89 -1.43 2.59
N ASN A 108 22.69 -0.71 1.79
CA ASN A 108 22.31 0.59 1.25
C ASN A 108 20.98 0.43 0.47
N PRO A 109 19.84 0.93 0.99
CA PRO A 109 18.50 0.59 0.48
C PRO A 109 18.19 1.21 -0.90
N ASP A 110 19.11 2.00 -1.44
CA ASP A 110 18.93 2.73 -2.70
C ASP A 110 19.23 1.90 -3.96
N PHE A 111 19.75 0.68 -3.82
CA PHE A 111 20.05 -0.20 -4.96
C PHE A 111 19.24 -1.50 -5.03
N LEU A 112 18.34 -1.74 -4.07
CA LEU A 112 17.49 -2.93 -4.07
C LEU A 112 16.21 -2.70 -4.88
N PRO A 113 15.67 -3.75 -5.54
CA PRO A 113 14.39 -3.67 -6.23
C PRO A 113 13.27 -3.29 -5.25
N LYS A 114 12.56 -2.21 -5.54
CA LYS A 114 11.45 -1.69 -4.73
C LYS A 114 10.12 -2.09 -5.36
N LYS A 115 9.20 -2.62 -4.55
CA LYS A 115 7.79 -2.85 -4.94
C LYS A 115 6.93 -1.84 -4.18
N GLU A 116 6.33 -0.92 -4.91
CA GLU A 116 5.40 0.05 -4.36
C GLU A 116 3.96 -0.42 -4.55
N PHE A 117 3.14 -0.23 -3.53
CA PHE A 117 1.72 -0.52 -3.55
C PHE A 117 1.02 0.35 -2.50
N VAL A 118 -0.27 0.55 -2.71
CA VAL A 118 -1.11 1.36 -1.82
C VAL A 118 -2.18 0.43 -1.27
N PHE A 119 -2.21 0.26 0.05
CA PHE A 119 -3.34 -0.37 0.74
C PHE A 119 -4.31 0.72 1.22
N THR A 120 -5.59 0.39 1.18
CA THR A 120 -6.68 1.31 1.48
C THR A 120 -7.53 0.70 2.58
N PHE A 121 -7.67 1.41 3.70
CA PHE A 121 -8.53 0.96 4.79
C PHE A 121 -9.97 1.41 4.57
N SER A 122 -10.91 0.50 4.83
CA SER A 122 -12.31 0.84 5.02
C SER A 122 -12.49 1.73 6.27
N PRO A 123 -13.64 2.41 6.42
CA PRO A 123 -13.89 3.26 7.59
C PRO A 123 -13.79 2.50 8.92
N SER A 124 -14.29 1.26 8.99
CA SER A 124 -14.24 0.43 10.19
C SER A 124 -12.82 -0.04 10.52
N GLU A 125 -12.03 -0.40 9.51
CA GLU A 125 -10.62 -0.74 9.67
C GLU A 125 -9.80 0.48 10.12
N TRP A 126 -10.01 1.64 9.50
CA TRP A 126 -9.36 2.89 9.89
C TRP A 126 -9.70 3.27 11.33
N GLN A 127 -10.96 3.12 11.74
CA GLN A 127 -11.41 3.38 13.11
C GLN A 127 -10.67 2.50 14.14
N GLN A 128 -10.33 1.26 13.80
CA GLN A 128 -9.60 0.35 14.69
C GLN A 128 -8.13 0.76 14.90
N ILE A 129 -7.53 1.44 13.91
CA ILE A 129 -6.10 1.80 13.93
C ILE A 129 -5.86 3.30 14.10
N GLN A 130 -6.92 4.09 14.21
CA GLN A 130 -6.84 5.54 14.33
C GLN A 130 -5.91 5.92 15.51
N PRO A 131 -4.94 6.84 15.30
CA PRO A 131 -4.07 7.29 16.37
C PRO A 131 -4.82 7.80 17.61
N GLN A 132 -4.38 7.35 18.78
CA GLN A 132 -4.92 7.73 20.08
C GLN A 132 -3.87 8.49 20.88
N GLU A 133 -4.30 9.48 21.65
CA GLU A 133 -3.42 10.22 22.54
C GLU A 133 -3.14 9.39 23.80
N VAL A 134 -1.85 9.18 24.09
CA VAL A 134 -1.39 8.50 25.30
C VAL A 134 -0.58 9.47 26.14
N ILE A 135 -0.99 9.64 27.39
CA ILE A 135 -0.36 10.55 28.35
C ILE A 135 0.59 9.76 29.25
N TYR A 136 1.87 10.10 29.18
CA TYR A 136 2.92 9.57 30.04
C TYR A 136 3.16 10.54 31.19
N LYS A 137 2.90 10.09 32.41
CA LYS A 137 3.24 10.83 33.63
C LYS A 137 4.71 10.59 33.96
N ALA A 138 5.50 11.67 34.02
CA ALA A 138 6.88 11.59 34.46
C ALA A 138 6.91 11.44 35.99
N SER A 139 7.35 10.30 36.50
CA SER A 139 7.51 10.03 37.93
C SER A 139 8.93 10.37 38.42
N ASP A 140 9.43 11.57 38.10
CA ASP A 140 10.75 12.02 38.58
C ASP A 140 10.57 12.92 39.81
N LYS A 141 10.90 12.37 40.99
CA LYS A 141 10.79 13.09 42.29
C LYS A 141 11.68 14.34 42.35
N ASN A 142 12.72 14.44 41.51
CA ASN A 142 13.70 15.53 41.55
C ASN A 142 13.40 16.66 40.55
N ARG A 143 12.35 16.55 39.73
CA ARG A 143 11.94 17.59 38.77
C ARG A 143 10.41 17.73 38.70
N PRO A 144 9.79 18.41 39.67
CA PRO A 144 8.33 18.54 39.75
C PRO A 144 7.71 19.36 38.60
N MET A 145 8.52 20.06 37.78
CA MET A 145 8.04 21.05 36.82
C MET A 145 7.97 20.57 35.36
N ARG A 146 7.86 19.26 35.10
CA ARG A 146 7.47 18.71 33.78
C ARG A 146 6.37 17.67 33.95
N SER A 147 5.20 18.17 34.32
CA SER A 147 3.96 17.41 34.44
C SER A 147 3.49 16.94 33.07
N CYS A 148 3.60 15.64 32.81
CA CYS A 148 3.01 14.91 31.68
C CYS A 148 3.58 15.23 30.29
N ARG A 149 3.75 14.17 29.48
CA ARG A 149 3.94 14.29 28.03
C ARG A 149 2.87 13.45 27.35
N SER A 150 2.19 14.01 26.36
CA SER A 150 1.29 13.23 25.51
C SER A 150 1.93 12.95 24.16
N TYR A 151 1.66 11.77 23.62
CA TYR A 151 2.04 11.36 22.26
C TYR A 151 0.86 10.68 21.59
N TYR A 152 0.69 10.90 20.30
CA TYR A 152 -0.21 10.07 19.49
C TYR A 152 0.48 8.77 19.12
N VAL A 153 -0.21 7.65 19.31
CA VAL A 153 0.29 6.31 18.98
C VAL A 153 -0.81 5.51 18.28
N LEU A 154 -0.43 4.57 17.43
CA LEU A 154 -1.39 3.61 16.90
C LEU A 154 -1.82 2.63 18.03
N PRO A 155 -3.09 2.22 18.10
CA PRO A 155 -3.58 1.36 19.17
C PRO A 155 -2.89 -0.01 19.16
N LYS A 156 -2.34 -0.44 20.30
CA LYS A 156 -1.60 -1.70 20.39
C LYS A 156 -2.52 -2.89 20.04
N GLY A 157 -2.02 -3.81 19.23
CA GLY A 157 -2.72 -5.06 18.89
C GLY A 157 -3.67 -4.98 17.70
N SER A 158 -4.07 -3.79 17.23
CA SER A 158 -4.98 -3.66 16.08
C SER A 158 -4.27 -3.37 14.75
N TRP A 159 -3.28 -2.46 14.74
CA TRP A 159 -2.70 -1.98 13.48
C TRP A 159 -1.74 -2.97 12.81
N THR A 160 -1.07 -3.82 13.58
CA THR A 160 -0.10 -4.78 13.04
C THR A 160 -0.76 -5.93 12.27
N PRO A 161 -1.77 -6.64 12.81
CA PRO A 161 -2.48 -7.67 12.04
C PRO A 161 -3.12 -7.10 10.78
N LEU A 162 -3.78 -5.94 10.90
CA LEU A 162 -4.46 -5.31 9.78
C LEU A 162 -3.49 -4.95 8.64
N LEU A 163 -2.32 -4.38 8.94
CA LEU A 163 -1.31 -4.13 7.91
C LEU A 163 -0.74 -5.40 7.29
N ALA A 164 -0.62 -6.48 8.07
CA ALA A 164 -0.13 -7.76 7.56
C ALA A 164 -1.13 -8.41 6.59
N GLU A 165 -2.43 -8.35 6.90
CA GLU A 165 -3.51 -8.84 6.03
C GLU A 165 -3.52 -8.08 4.71
N HIS A 166 -3.57 -6.74 4.76
CA HIS A 166 -3.53 -5.91 3.55
C HIS A 166 -2.26 -6.14 2.73
N PHE A 167 -1.10 -6.31 3.39
CA PHE A 167 0.15 -6.64 2.71
C PHE A 167 0.03 -7.96 1.94
N TRP A 168 -0.51 -9.01 2.56
CA TRP A 168 -0.69 -10.31 1.93
C TRP A 168 -1.64 -10.22 0.74
N GLU A 169 -2.83 -9.62 0.92
CA GLU A 169 -3.84 -9.48 -0.14
C GLU A 169 -3.31 -8.77 -1.38
N HIS A 170 -2.53 -7.70 -1.21
CA HIS A 170 -2.06 -6.88 -2.32
C HIS A 170 -0.82 -7.43 -3.00
N THR A 171 0.00 -8.21 -2.27
CA THR A 171 1.30 -8.63 -2.78
C THR A 171 1.40 -10.12 -3.08
N ASN A 172 0.57 -10.94 -2.42
CA ASN A 172 0.67 -12.41 -2.36
C ASN A 172 2.09 -12.91 -2.02
N LEU A 173 2.89 -12.08 -1.33
CA LEU A 173 4.25 -12.44 -0.96
C LEU A 173 4.23 -13.19 0.39
N PRO A 174 4.93 -14.33 0.52
CA PRO A 174 4.98 -15.12 1.76
C PRO A 174 5.89 -14.47 2.84
N CYS A 175 5.97 -13.14 2.87
CA CYS A 175 6.82 -12.40 3.77
C CYS A 175 6.17 -12.28 5.16
N CYS A 176 6.84 -12.81 6.18
CA CYS A 176 6.47 -12.59 7.58
C CYS A 176 7.05 -11.25 8.08
N ILE A 177 6.30 -10.16 7.90
CA ILE A 177 6.74 -8.83 8.31
C ILE A 177 6.64 -8.67 9.83
N SER A 178 7.79 -8.48 10.48
CA SER A 178 7.89 -8.01 11.85
C SER A 178 7.90 -6.48 11.86
N PHE A 179 6.81 -5.87 12.31
CA PHE A 179 6.71 -4.41 12.39
C PHE A 179 7.50 -3.90 13.60
N LYS A 180 8.53 -3.08 13.34
CA LYS A 180 9.45 -2.59 14.37
C LYS A 180 8.93 -1.35 15.07
N ARG A 181 8.33 -0.42 14.33
CA ARG A 181 7.84 0.86 14.86
C ARG A 181 6.74 1.48 14.00
N ALA A 182 5.85 2.20 14.65
CA ALA A 182 4.92 3.15 14.04
C ALA A 182 5.07 4.51 14.71
N LYS A 183 5.32 5.56 13.92
CA LYS A 183 5.40 6.95 14.38
C LYS A 183 4.21 7.73 13.83
N VAL A 184 3.55 8.49 14.69
CA VAL A 184 2.49 9.42 14.31
C VAL A 184 3.02 10.83 14.46
N PHE A 185 2.87 11.64 13.41
CA PHE A 185 3.23 13.05 13.42
C PHE A 185 1.96 13.85 13.22
N THR A 186 1.68 14.77 14.14
CA THR A 186 0.52 15.68 14.06
C THR A 186 0.78 16.87 13.14
N GLU A 187 2.04 17.11 12.80
CA GLU A 187 2.52 18.23 12.00
C GLU A 187 3.54 17.73 10.96
N GLY A 188 3.51 18.29 9.75
CA GLY A 188 4.40 17.93 8.64
C GLY A 188 3.72 17.16 7.50
N ASN A 189 4.52 16.70 6.54
CA ASN A 189 4.05 16.08 5.29
C ASN A 189 3.79 14.56 5.39
N VAL A 190 4.02 13.99 6.58
CA VAL A 190 3.83 12.56 6.85
C VAL A 190 3.07 12.43 8.15
N TYR A 191 1.82 12.02 8.07
CA TYR A 191 0.97 11.78 9.22
C TYR A 191 1.33 10.51 10.00
N ILE A 192 1.57 9.39 9.30
CA ILE A 192 1.99 8.12 9.92
C ILE A 192 3.15 7.52 9.13
N CYS A 193 4.16 7.02 9.83
CA CYS A 193 5.24 6.22 9.26
C CYS A 193 5.37 4.89 10.01
N VAL A 194 5.23 3.79 9.28
CA VAL A 194 5.41 2.43 9.79
C VAL A 194 6.65 1.82 9.16
N ILE A 195 7.48 1.17 9.98
CA ILE A 195 8.66 0.44 9.54
C ILE A 195 8.56 -1.01 10.01
N GLY A 196 8.80 -1.94 9.10
CA GLY A 196 8.87 -3.37 9.38
C GLY A 196 10.02 -4.02 8.61
N ARG A 197 10.28 -5.28 8.95
CA ARG A 197 11.26 -6.11 8.26
C ARG A 197 10.75 -7.54 8.18
N CYS A 198 10.88 -8.17 7.02
CA CYS A 198 10.55 -9.57 6.88
C CYS A 198 11.57 -10.43 7.65
N SER A 199 11.09 -11.35 8.48
CA SER A 199 11.96 -12.29 9.21
C SER A 199 12.53 -13.40 8.31
N ILE A 200 11.93 -13.63 7.14
CA ILE A 200 12.33 -14.70 6.21
C ILE A 200 13.34 -14.17 5.19
N CYS A 201 12.95 -13.16 4.41
CA CYS A 201 13.79 -12.65 3.31
C CYS A 201 14.57 -11.39 3.65
N CYS A 202 14.49 -10.89 4.89
CA CYS A 202 15.11 -9.65 5.35
C CYS A 202 14.68 -8.36 4.62
N SER A 203 13.74 -8.43 3.67
CA SER A 203 13.23 -7.26 2.97
C SER A 203 12.66 -6.20 3.91
N HIS A 204 12.90 -4.94 3.55
CA HIS A 204 12.44 -3.78 4.31
C HIS A 204 11.01 -3.40 3.92
N PHE A 205 10.17 -3.14 4.93
CA PHE A 205 8.83 -2.60 4.74
C PHE A 205 8.78 -1.16 5.27
N LYS A 206 8.29 -0.23 4.45
CA LYS A 206 8.05 1.16 4.84
C LYS A 206 6.66 1.59 4.36
N GLY A 207 5.75 1.79 5.31
CA GLY A 207 4.43 2.35 5.06
C GLY A 207 4.39 3.83 5.45
N ILE A 208 3.74 4.66 4.61
CA ILE A 208 3.62 6.10 4.84
C ILE A 208 2.16 6.51 4.59
N VAL A 209 1.57 7.22 5.55
CA VAL A 209 0.34 7.99 5.35
C VAL A 209 0.75 9.46 5.31
N LYS A 210 0.58 10.13 4.17
CA LYS A 210 1.01 11.52 3.99
C LYS A 210 0.14 12.48 4.79
N GLU A 211 -1.17 12.38 4.60
CA GLU A 211 -2.15 13.27 5.21
C GLU A 211 -3.13 12.48 6.07
N LYS A 212 -3.60 13.11 7.16
CA LYS A 212 -4.64 12.52 8.00
C LYS A 212 -5.91 12.35 7.18
N PRO A 213 -6.46 11.12 7.06
CA PRO A 213 -7.76 10.91 6.42
C PRO A 213 -8.80 11.80 7.11
N SER A 214 -9.47 12.65 6.34
CA SER A 214 -10.60 13.40 6.87
C SER A 214 -11.66 12.38 7.32
N GLY A 215 -12.38 12.64 8.41
CA GLY A 215 -13.34 11.67 8.98
C GLY A 215 -14.45 11.22 8.01
N ASN A 216 -14.56 11.89 6.85
CA ASN A 216 -15.49 11.59 5.76
C ASN A 216 -14.77 11.27 4.42
N SER A 217 -13.44 11.18 4.38
CA SER A 217 -12.73 10.73 3.19
C SER A 217 -13.08 9.27 2.94
N ARG A 218 -13.86 9.02 1.89
CA ARG A 218 -14.04 7.68 1.33
C ARG A 218 -12.88 7.42 0.38
N PRO A 219 -11.95 6.52 0.69
CA PRO A 219 -11.17 5.89 -0.36
C PRO A 219 -11.90 4.61 -0.74
N THR A 220 -12.93 4.72 -1.59
CA THR A 220 -13.54 3.52 -2.17
C THR A 220 -12.67 3.08 -3.34
N ARG A 221 -11.67 2.23 -3.07
CA ARG A 221 -11.38 1.16 -4.04
C ARG A 221 -12.67 0.35 -4.10
N GLN A 222 -13.41 0.47 -5.20
CA GLN A 222 -14.44 -0.50 -5.52
C GLN A 222 -13.72 -1.61 -6.26
N PRO A 223 -13.42 -2.77 -5.64
CA PRO A 223 -12.82 -3.89 -6.34
C PRO A 223 -13.76 -4.45 -7.41
N VAL A 224 -15.06 -4.13 -7.30
CA VAL A 224 -16.08 -4.50 -8.26
C VAL A 224 -16.98 -3.30 -8.53
N THR A 225 -17.18 -2.96 -9.80
CA THR A 225 -18.27 -2.08 -10.22
C THR A 225 -19.42 -2.91 -10.74
N TYR A 226 -20.62 -2.67 -10.19
CA TYR A 226 -21.86 -3.27 -10.67
C TYR A 226 -22.61 -2.29 -11.57
N ILE A 227 -23.03 -2.73 -12.75
CA ILE A 227 -23.74 -1.90 -13.73
C ILE A 227 -24.95 -2.68 -14.25
N ALA A 228 -26.11 -2.05 -14.28
CA ALA A 228 -27.25 -2.58 -15.02
C ALA A 228 -27.24 -2.01 -16.44
N TYR A 229 -27.16 -2.88 -17.44
CA TYR A 229 -27.21 -2.55 -18.85
C TYR A 229 -28.57 -2.98 -19.42
N GLN A 230 -29.27 -2.05 -20.08
CA GLN A 230 -30.57 -2.29 -20.65
C GLN A 230 -30.48 -2.31 -22.18
N THR A 231 -31.07 -3.34 -22.80
CA THR A 231 -31.17 -3.46 -24.26
C THR A 231 -32.59 -3.83 -24.69
N SER A 232 -32.95 -3.45 -25.91
CA SER A 232 -34.25 -3.73 -26.54
C SER A 232 -34.14 -4.50 -27.86
N ASN A 233 -32.92 -4.77 -28.35
CA ASN A 233 -32.67 -5.33 -29.69
C ASN A 233 -32.10 -6.76 -29.65
N GLU A 234 -32.21 -7.44 -28.51
CA GLU A 234 -31.64 -8.78 -28.25
C GLU A 234 -30.12 -8.89 -28.48
N SER A 235 -29.43 -7.76 -28.61
CA SER A 235 -28.00 -7.66 -28.82
C SER A 235 -27.35 -6.92 -27.66
N ILE A 236 -26.07 -7.18 -27.47
CA ILE A 236 -25.24 -6.54 -26.44
C ILE A 236 -23.95 -5.93 -27.04
N GLN A 237 -23.93 -5.71 -28.36
CA GLN A 237 -22.76 -5.19 -29.08
C GLN A 237 -22.45 -3.72 -28.74
N ASP A 238 -23.47 -2.97 -28.34
CA ASP A 238 -23.40 -1.56 -27.94
C ASP A 238 -22.94 -1.35 -26.49
N LEU A 239 -22.59 -2.42 -25.77
CA LEU A 239 -22.15 -2.36 -24.38
C LEU A 239 -20.98 -1.37 -24.16
N GLN A 240 -20.03 -1.31 -25.08
CA GLN A 240 -18.92 -0.34 -25.00
C GLN A 240 -19.42 1.11 -25.09
N MET A 241 -20.36 1.38 -26.00
CA MET A 241 -20.96 2.71 -26.17
C MET A 241 -21.73 3.10 -24.91
N PHE A 242 -22.52 2.18 -24.37
CA PHE A 242 -23.21 2.36 -23.10
C PHE A 242 -22.27 2.68 -21.95
N ILE A 243 -21.14 1.96 -21.81
CA ILE A 243 -20.14 2.26 -20.77
C ILE A 243 -19.56 3.67 -20.95
N ASN A 244 -19.25 4.07 -22.18
CA ASN A 244 -18.73 5.40 -22.47
C ASN A 244 -19.72 6.50 -22.08
N GLU A 245 -20.99 6.33 -22.42
CA GLU A 245 -22.07 7.27 -22.08
C GLU A 245 -22.32 7.32 -20.58
N ARG A 246 -22.46 6.15 -19.94
CA ARG A 246 -22.73 6.02 -18.51
C ARG A 246 -21.63 6.63 -17.64
N MET A 247 -20.40 6.63 -18.14
CA MET A 247 -19.21 7.14 -17.46
C MET A 247 -18.80 8.55 -17.91
N ALA A 248 -19.59 9.19 -18.77
CA ALA A 248 -19.37 10.57 -19.16
C ALA A 248 -19.49 11.52 -17.95
N THR A 249 -18.67 12.57 -17.94
CA THR A 249 -18.77 13.62 -16.93
C THR A 249 -20.01 14.46 -17.19
N GLU A 250 -20.88 14.57 -16.20
CA GLU A 250 -22.08 15.40 -16.26
C GLU A 250 -21.89 16.65 -15.40
N SER A 251 -22.32 17.80 -15.91
CA SER A 251 -22.33 19.07 -15.18
C SER A 251 -23.75 19.60 -15.11
N ASN A 252 -24.25 19.81 -13.89
CA ASN A 252 -25.59 20.31 -13.62
C ASN A 252 -25.52 21.55 -12.73
N VAL A 253 -26.48 22.47 -12.86
CA VAL A 253 -26.58 23.63 -11.96
C VAL A 253 -26.97 23.13 -10.56
N CYS A 254 -26.32 23.67 -9.53
CA CYS A 254 -26.62 23.31 -8.15
C CYS A 254 -28.06 23.73 -7.79
N CYS A 255 -28.85 22.78 -7.29
CA CYS A 255 -30.23 23.00 -6.88
C CYS A 255 -30.39 23.42 -5.40
N TYR A 256 -29.29 23.74 -4.71
CA TYR A 256 -29.33 24.25 -3.33
C TYR A 256 -29.69 25.74 -3.31
N LYS A 257 -30.55 26.16 -2.37
CA LYS A 257 -30.94 27.57 -2.24
C LYS A 257 -29.69 28.47 -2.14
N ASP A 258 -29.69 29.54 -2.92
CA ASP A 258 -28.62 30.54 -3.01
C ASP A 258 -27.26 30.02 -3.53
N CYS A 259 -27.24 28.86 -4.21
CA CYS A 259 -26.05 28.36 -4.90
C CYS A 259 -26.25 28.35 -6.41
N SER A 260 -25.58 29.27 -7.13
CA SER A 260 -25.50 29.29 -8.61
C SER A 260 -24.32 28.49 -9.16
N GLY A 261 -23.68 27.67 -8.32
CA GLY A 261 -22.51 26.88 -8.70
C GLY A 261 -22.84 25.76 -9.69
N ILE A 262 -21.84 25.33 -10.45
CA ILE A 262 -21.93 24.14 -11.31
C ILE A 262 -21.47 22.93 -10.49
N LYS A 263 -22.32 21.91 -10.39
CA LYS A 263 -21.99 20.61 -9.82
C LYS A 263 -21.56 19.68 -10.93
N THR A 264 -20.31 19.23 -10.87
CA THR A 264 -19.78 18.22 -11.80
C THR A 264 -19.75 16.84 -11.13
N LEU A 265 -20.32 15.84 -11.80
CA LEU A 265 -20.30 14.44 -11.41
C LEU A 265 -19.41 13.68 -12.40
N THR A 266 -18.36 13.04 -11.91
CA THR A 266 -17.47 12.20 -12.72
C THR A 266 -17.56 10.77 -12.20
N PRO A 267 -18.29 9.89 -12.90
CA PRO A 267 -18.34 8.48 -12.55
C PRO A 267 -16.96 7.82 -12.65
N THR A 268 -16.75 6.75 -11.89
CA THR A 268 -15.51 5.97 -11.91
C THR A 268 -15.82 4.49 -11.98
N LEU A 269 -15.09 3.76 -12.82
CA LEU A 269 -15.08 2.30 -12.84
C LEU A 269 -14.03 1.74 -11.86
N SER A 270 -14.31 0.54 -11.37
CA SER A 270 -13.38 -0.31 -10.65
C SER A 270 -12.16 -0.59 -11.50
N ASN A 271 -10.98 -0.45 -10.93
CA ASN A 271 -9.71 -0.80 -11.56
C ASN A 271 -9.37 -2.30 -11.43
N GLU A 272 -10.36 -3.18 -11.22
CA GLU A 272 -10.16 -4.62 -11.04
C GLU A 272 -11.23 -5.42 -11.78
N HIS A 273 -12.50 -5.29 -11.37
CA HIS A 273 -13.61 -6.09 -11.89
C HIS A 273 -14.85 -5.26 -12.22
N ILE A 274 -15.53 -5.65 -13.30
CA ILE A 274 -16.85 -5.11 -13.67
C ILE A 274 -17.83 -6.27 -13.77
N VAL A 275 -18.95 -6.16 -13.07
CA VAL A 275 -20.09 -7.06 -13.20
C VAL A 275 -21.22 -6.28 -13.84
N ILE A 276 -21.73 -6.78 -14.96
CA ILE A 276 -22.81 -6.11 -15.69
C ILE A 276 -24.01 -7.04 -15.72
N GLU A 277 -25.12 -6.61 -15.12
CA GLU A 277 -26.43 -7.23 -15.24
C GLU A 277 -27.06 -6.82 -16.56
N ILE A 278 -27.57 -7.80 -17.31
CA ILE A 278 -28.20 -7.58 -18.60
C ILE A 278 -29.72 -7.61 -18.42
N LEU A 279 -30.36 -6.49 -18.74
CA LEU A 279 -31.80 -6.31 -18.66
C LEU A 279 -32.37 -6.15 -20.07
N TYR A 280 -33.34 -6.97 -20.43
CA TYR A 280 -34.12 -6.76 -21.64
C TYR A 280 -35.36 -5.94 -21.33
N TRP A 281 -35.59 -4.90 -22.13
CA TRP A 281 -36.82 -4.11 -22.04
C TRP A 281 -37.29 -3.72 -23.43
N ASN A 282 -38.42 -4.27 -23.86
CA ASN A 282 -39.08 -3.84 -25.08
C ASN A 282 -40.06 -2.70 -24.75
N ASN A 283 -39.86 -1.53 -25.37
CA ASN A 283 -40.70 -0.35 -25.14
C ASN A 283 -42.17 -0.55 -25.55
N ASP A 284 -42.46 -1.55 -26.38
CA ASP A 284 -43.81 -1.85 -26.87
C ASP A 284 -44.63 -2.73 -25.92
N GLU A 285 -44.03 -3.31 -24.88
CA GLU A 285 -44.71 -4.25 -23.96
C GLU A 285 -45.10 -3.57 -22.64
N THR A 286 -46.15 -2.73 -22.69
CA THR A 286 -46.82 -2.20 -21.48
C THR A 286 -47.52 -3.28 -20.63
N THR A 287 -47.49 -4.54 -21.06
CA THR A 287 -48.23 -5.67 -20.49
C THR A 287 -47.35 -6.80 -19.93
N CYS A 288 -46.02 -6.72 -20.05
CA CYS A 288 -45.17 -7.77 -19.48
C CYS A 288 -45.12 -7.64 -17.95
N SER A 289 -45.76 -8.59 -17.27
CA SER A 289 -45.53 -8.85 -15.85
C SER A 289 -44.03 -8.89 -15.59
N SER A 290 -43.57 -8.23 -14.51
CA SER A 290 -42.18 -8.28 -14.03
C SER A 290 -41.68 -9.73 -13.81
N GLU A 291 -42.60 -10.69 -13.78
CA GLU A 291 -42.34 -12.12 -13.65
C GLU A 291 -42.05 -12.85 -14.97
N VAL A 292 -42.17 -12.25 -16.16
CA VAL A 292 -41.92 -12.94 -17.46
C VAL A 292 -40.86 -12.21 -18.30
N GLY A 293 -40.12 -11.28 -17.71
CA GLY A 293 -39.12 -10.45 -18.41
C GLY A 293 -38.26 -11.27 -19.37
N HIS A 294 -38.30 -10.91 -20.66
CA HIS A 294 -37.58 -11.62 -21.72
C HIS A 294 -36.10 -11.74 -21.33
N LEU A 295 -35.49 -12.90 -21.57
CA LEU A 295 -34.06 -13.07 -21.35
C LEU A 295 -33.36 -13.03 -22.70
N ILE A 296 -32.17 -12.46 -22.73
CA ILE A 296 -31.37 -12.32 -23.95
C ILE A 296 -30.55 -13.59 -24.16
N GLU A 297 -30.74 -14.22 -25.32
CA GLU A 297 -29.94 -15.37 -25.76
C GLU A 297 -28.90 -14.91 -26.77
N VAL A 298 -27.62 -15.05 -26.43
CA VAL A 298 -26.48 -14.61 -27.26
C VAL A 298 -25.45 -15.73 -27.39
N GLN A 299 -24.63 -15.70 -28.44
CA GLN A 299 -23.46 -16.58 -28.50
C GLN A 299 -22.32 -15.98 -27.66
N LEU A 300 -21.50 -16.83 -27.04
CA LEU A 300 -20.36 -16.37 -26.24
C LEU A 300 -19.38 -15.48 -27.05
N CYS A 301 -19.21 -15.73 -28.35
CA CYS A 301 -18.41 -14.91 -29.25
C CYS A 301 -19.03 -13.55 -29.59
N ASP A 302 -20.35 -13.42 -29.50
CA ASP A 302 -21.07 -12.19 -29.82
C ASP A 302 -21.08 -11.23 -28.62
N ILE A 303 -20.66 -11.67 -27.44
CA ILE A 303 -20.42 -10.79 -26.30
C ILE A 303 -19.15 -9.99 -26.57
N PRO A 304 -19.11 -8.67 -26.35
CA PRO A 304 -17.87 -7.90 -26.44
C PRO A 304 -16.75 -8.56 -25.62
N GLN A 305 -15.70 -9.02 -26.27
CA GLN A 305 -14.64 -9.76 -25.56
C GLN A 305 -13.73 -8.83 -24.74
N VAL A 306 -13.74 -7.54 -25.09
CA VAL A 306 -12.92 -6.50 -24.49
C VAL A 306 -13.76 -5.23 -24.34
N LEU A 307 -13.65 -4.60 -23.18
CA LEU A 307 -14.14 -3.25 -22.93
C LEU A 307 -12.97 -2.34 -22.59
N ILE A 308 -13.00 -1.10 -23.07
CA ILE A 308 -11.93 -0.11 -22.88
C ILE A 308 -12.54 1.09 -22.16
N TYR A 309 -11.89 1.54 -21.09
CA TYR A 309 -12.24 2.78 -20.41
C TYR A 309 -10.97 3.46 -19.89
N LYS A 310 -10.72 4.68 -20.37
CA LYS A 310 -9.46 5.41 -20.14
C LYS A 310 -8.26 4.57 -20.61
N ASP A 311 -7.32 4.31 -19.72
CA ASP A 311 -6.10 3.53 -19.90
C ASP A 311 -6.27 2.04 -19.51
N LEU A 312 -7.49 1.64 -19.10
CA LEU A 312 -7.78 0.29 -18.65
C LEU A 312 -8.48 -0.52 -19.77
N THR A 313 -8.03 -1.76 -19.92
CA THR A 313 -8.60 -2.76 -20.83
C THR A 313 -9.16 -3.88 -19.97
N TYR A 314 -10.45 -4.17 -20.11
CA TYR A 314 -11.13 -5.23 -19.38
C TYR A 314 -11.47 -6.38 -20.35
N GLU A 315 -11.01 -7.58 -20.06
CA GLU A 315 -11.31 -8.80 -20.80
C GLU A 315 -12.53 -9.51 -20.20
N LEU A 316 -13.38 -10.06 -21.07
CA LEU A 316 -14.50 -10.90 -20.67
C LEU A 316 -13.99 -12.18 -20.00
N ARG A 317 -14.36 -12.39 -18.73
CA ARG A 317 -13.95 -13.55 -17.92
C ARG A 317 -15.05 -14.57 -17.73
N GLY A 318 -16.31 -14.13 -17.71
CA GLY A 318 -17.40 -15.06 -17.48
C GLY A 318 -18.77 -14.52 -17.83
N VAL A 319 -19.70 -15.47 -17.97
CA VAL A 319 -21.12 -15.23 -18.22
C VAL A 319 -21.90 -16.08 -17.23
N VAL A 320 -22.81 -15.46 -16.48
CA VAL A 320 -23.77 -16.16 -15.64
C VAL A 320 -25.02 -16.40 -16.46
N ASN A 321 -25.39 -17.68 -16.57
CA ASN A 321 -26.50 -18.15 -17.37
C ASN A 321 -27.59 -18.72 -16.48
N TYR A 322 -28.81 -18.19 -16.62
CA TYR A 322 -30.00 -18.66 -15.92
C TYR A 322 -30.90 -19.47 -16.83
N ARG A 323 -31.17 -20.70 -16.41
CA ARG A 323 -32.10 -21.62 -17.06
C ARG A 323 -33.42 -21.57 -16.30
N ARG A 324 -34.48 -21.10 -16.97
CA ARG A 324 -35.82 -21.07 -16.40
C ARG A 324 -36.30 -22.49 -16.04
N GLY A 325 -37.07 -22.59 -14.96
CA GLY A 325 -37.82 -23.79 -14.62
C GLY A 325 -38.97 -24.05 -15.61
N ASN A 326 -39.62 -25.20 -15.47
CA ASN A 326 -40.65 -25.66 -16.41
C ASN A 326 -41.85 -24.71 -16.56
N SER A 327 -42.19 -23.93 -15.53
CA SER A 327 -43.32 -22.99 -15.60
C SER A 327 -43.01 -21.71 -16.37
N LYS A 328 -41.74 -21.49 -16.79
CA LYS A 328 -41.27 -20.31 -17.55
C LYS A 328 -41.45 -18.95 -16.86
N LEU A 329 -42.01 -18.92 -15.66
CA LEU A 329 -42.09 -17.74 -14.80
C LEU A 329 -40.72 -17.44 -14.17
N ARG A 330 -40.38 -16.18 -13.98
CA ARG A 330 -39.15 -15.71 -13.29
C ARG A 330 -39.18 -16.06 -11.81
N THR A 331 -40.36 -16.13 -11.21
CA THR A 331 -40.58 -16.62 -9.84
C THR A 331 -40.47 -18.13 -9.73
N SER A 332 -40.38 -18.85 -10.85
CA SER A 332 -40.15 -20.28 -10.82
C SER A 332 -38.74 -20.60 -10.36
N VAL A 333 -38.59 -21.72 -9.67
CA VAL A 333 -37.27 -22.27 -9.35
C VAL A 333 -36.58 -22.58 -10.68
N GLY A 334 -35.55 -21.79 -10.99
CA GLY A 334 -34.66 -22.02 -12.12
C GLY A 334 -33.29 -22.48 -11.67
N HIS A 335 -32.35 -22.50 -12.61
CA HIS A 335 -31.02 -23.04 -12.39
C HIS A 335 -29.94 -22.12 -12.97
N TYR A 336 -28.99 -21.73 -12.14
CA TYR A 336 -27.85 -20.92 -12.55
C TYR A 336 -26.65 -21.80 -12.87
N ASN A 337 -25.94 -21.47 -13.94
CA ASN A 337 -24.60 -21.98 -14.20
C ASN A 337 -23.73 -20.86 -14.78
N ALA A 338 -22.43 -21.10 -14.85
CA ALA A 338 -21.49 -20.10 -15.33
C ALA A 338 -20.65 -20.65 -16.49
N TYR A 339 -20.48 -19.84 -17.51
CA TYR A 339 -19.45 -20.04 -18.52
C TYR A 339 -18.26 -19.18 -18.15
N CYS A 340 -17.09 -19.78 -17.99
CA CYS A 340 -15.87 -19.09 -17.57
C CYS A 340 -14.79 -19.24 -18.63
N LYS A 341 -14.01 -18.18 -18.86
CA LYS A 341 -12.90 -18.17 -19.80
C LYS A 341 -11.59 -18.30 -19.02
N ARG A 342 -10.90 -19.44 -19.18
CA ARG A 342 -9.57 -19.66 -18.56
C ARG A 342 -8.47 -18.93 -19.33
N SER A 343 -7.29 -18.83 -18.73
CA SER A 343 -6.07 -18.22 -19.30
C SER A 343 -5.65 -18.76 -20.68
N GLY A 344 -6.15 -19.92 -21.11
CA GLY A 344 -5.98 -20.48 -22.45
C GLY A 344 -7.03 -20.05 -23.50
N LYS A 345 -7.86 -19.03 -23.21
CA LYS A 345 -9.00 -18.53 -24.04
C LYS A 345 -10.13 -19.53 -24.31
N GLN A 346 -10.08 -20.74 -23.74
CA GLN A 346 -11.13 -21.73 -23.86
C GLN A 346 -12.25 -21.48 -22.86
N TRP A 347 -13.50 -21.62 -23.33
CA TRP A 347 -14.69 -21.54 -22.48
C TRP A 347 -14.97 -22.85 -21.77
N GLU A 348 -15.33 -22.77 -20.51
CA GLU A 348 -15.71 -23.91 -19.68
C GLU A 348 -17.04 -23.63 -18.98
N LEU A 349 -17.95 -24.59 -19.02
CA LEU A 349 -19.20 -24.58 -18.26
C LEU A 349 -18.94 -25.15 -16.86
N ILE A 350 -19.31 -24.37 -15.85
CA ILE A 350 -19.32 -24.71 -14.43
C ILE A 350 -20.77 -24.78 -13.98
N ASP A 351 -21.15 -25.93 -13.43
CA ASP A 351 -22.55 -26.26 -13.13
C ASP A 351 -22.59 -27.08 -11.82
N ASP A 352 -22.93 -26.41 -10.73
CA ASP A 352 -22.95 -26.89 -9.34
C ASP A 352 -21.72 -27.75 -8.96
N LEU A 353 -21.98 -28.96 -8.45
CA LEU A 353 -21.02 -29.89 -7.90
C LEU A 353 -20.45 -30.83 -8.97
N LYS A 354 -20.62 -30.52 -10.27
CA LYS A 354 -20.00 -31.32 -11.33
C LYS A 354 -18.48 -31.26 -11.17
N LYS A 355 -17.89 -32.44 -10.94
CA LYS A 355 -16.45 -32.60 -10.61
C LYS A 355 -15.49 -32.08 -11.70
N LYS A 356 -15.96 -31.94 -12.93
CA LYS A 356 -15.18 -31.47 -14.07
C LYS A 356 -15.94 -30.40 -14.82
N ALA A 357 -15.25 -29.31 -15.15
CA ALA A 357 -15.78 -28.31 -16.05
C ALA A 357 -15.90 -28.89 -17.47
N VAL A 358 -16.91 -28.45 -18.22
CA VAL A 358 -17.19 -28.95 -19.57
C VAL A 358 -16.75 -27.91 -20.59
N SER A 359 -15.83 -28.27 -21.49
CA SER A 359 -15.42 -27.37 -22.57
C SER A 359 -16.64 -26.93 -23.40
N SER A 360 -16.71 -25.63 -23.69
CA SER A 360 -17.73 -25.01 -24.52
C SER A 360 -17.10 -24.31 -25.71
N LYS A 361 -17.82 -24.24 -26.82
CA LYS A 361 -17.37 -23.52 -28.03
C LYS A 361 -17.74 -22.04 -27.92
N GLU A 362 -17.03 -21.19 -28.63
CA GLU A 362 -17.33 -19.75 -28.64
C GLU A 362 -18.72 -19.44 -29.25
N ASN A 363 -19.22 -20.28 -30.16
CA ASN A 363 -20.56 -20.15 -30.74
C ASN A 363 -21.68 -20.77 -29.88
N THR A 364 -21.38 -21.22 -28.65
CA THR A 364 -22.42 -21.72 -27.73
C THR A 364 -23.38 -20.60 -27.39
N LYS A 365 -24.68 -20.85 -27.58
CA LYS A 365 -25.75 -19.95 -27.15
C LYS A 365 -25.98 -20.05 -25.65
N VAL A 366 -26.11 -18.90 -25.00
CA VAL A 366 -26.33 -18.77 -23.56
C VAL A 366 -27.38 -17.70 -23.30
N ILE A 367 -28.19 -17.93 -22.27
CA ILE A 367 -29.08 -16.92 -21.73
C ILE A 367 -28.24 -16.02 -20.82
N CYS A 368 -27.95 -14.81 -21.27
CA CYS A 368 -26.99 -13.94 -20.62
C CYS A 368 -27.68 -13.06 -19.58
N GLU A 369 -27.50 -13.36 -18.29
CA GLU A 369 -28.04 -12.55 -17.19
C GLU A 369 -26.98 -11.63 -16.57
N PHE A 370 -25.75 -12.15 -16.40
CA PHE A 370 -24.62 -11.32 -16.00
C PHE A 370 -23.41 -11.61 -16.88
N VAL A 371 -22.63 -10.57 -17.16
CA VAL A 371 -21.28 -10.68 -17.73
C VAL A 371 -20.26 -10.11 -16.77
N ILE A 372 -19.10 -10.75 -16.70
CA ILE A 372 -18.03 -10.41 -15.77
C ILE A 372 -16.79 -10.10 -16.59
N TYR A 373 -16.24 -8.91 -16.37
CA TYR A 373 -14.98 -8.48 -16.94
C TYR A 373 -13.94 -8.24 -15.85
N SER A 374 -12.68 -8.47 -16.18
CA SER A 374 -11.54 -8.04 -15.36
C SER A 374 -10.46 -7.45 -16.23
N ILE A 375 -9.57 -6.67 -15.63
CA ILE A 375 -8.31 -6.29 -16.30
C ILE A 375 -7.46 -7.53 -16.63
#